data_AF-A0A166QZC9-F1
#
_entry.id   AF-A0A166QZC9-F1
#
_cell.length_a   1.000
_cell.length_b   1.000
_cell.length_c   1.000
_cell.angle_alpha   90.00
_cell.angle_beta   90.00
_cell.angle_gamma   90.00
#
_symmetry.space_group_name_H-M   'P 1'
#
loop_
_entity.id
_entity.type
_entity.pdbx_description
1 polymer ?
#
loop_
_entity_poly.entity_id
_entity_poly.type
_entity_poly.pdbx_seq_one_letter_code
_entity_poly.pdbx_strand_id
1 'polypeptide(L)' 'GGTAMSAFNAGKQRLMLEEERVVVDFCLESADQGFPLTHSNTYAAADGILTARMGEDHEPLGHNWVN' A
#
# COMPACT_ATOMS: atom_id res chain seq x y z
N GLY A 1 0.14 0.96 29.48
CA GLY A 1 0.40 2.15 28.65
C GLY A 1 0.02 1.81 27.24
N GLY A 2 -1.11 2.33 26.77
CA GLY A 2 -1.60 2.05 25.41
C GLY A 2 -1.04 3.09 24.46
N THR A 3 -0.03 2.73 23.68
CA THR A 3 0.37 3.52 22.52
C THR A 3 -0.82 3.54 21.56
N ALA A 4 -1.21 4.72 21.05
CA ALA A 4 -2.28 4.81 20.07
C ALA A 4 -1.91 3.94 18.86
N MET A 5 -2.85 3.12 18.36
CA MET A 5 -2.61 2.22 17.22
C MET A 5 -2.08 2.96 16.00
N SER A 6 -2.44 4.24 15.85
CA SER A 6 -1.89 5.15 14.83
C SER A 6 -0.37 5.29 14.92
N ALA A 7 0.19 5.50 16.11
CA ALA A 7 1.64 5.61 16.30
C ALA A 7 2.36 4.26 16.12
N PHE A 8 1.72 3.15 16.48
CA PHE A 8 2.23 1.81 16.20
C PHE A 8 2.24 1.49 14.70
N ASN A 9 1.21 1.89 13.98
CA ASN A 9 1.10 1.69 12.53
C ASN A 9 2.05 2.61 11.75
N ALA A 10 2.27 3.84 12.21
CA ALA A 10 3.26 4.74 11.62
C ALA A 10 4.67 4.14 11.63
N GLY A 11 5.04 3.38 12.68
CA GLY A 11 6.31 2.66 12.74
C GLY A 11 6.43 1.47 11.76
N LYS A 12 5.33 1.06 11.13
CA LYS A 12 5.26 -0.02 10.12
C LYS A 12 5.05 0.51 8.70
N GLN A 13 5.03 1.84 8.54
CA GLN A 13 4.79 2.49 7.27
C GLN A 13 5.99 2.25 6.32
N ARG A 14 5.73 1.67 5.15
CA ARG A 14 6.76 1.35 4.14
C ARG A 14 6.74 2.31 2.95
N LEU A 15 5.54 2.77 2.61
CA LEU A 15 5.31 3.81 1.61
C LEU A 15 5.48 5.18 2.25
N MET A 16 6.03 6.13 1.52
CA MET A 16 5.98 7.53 1.90
C MET A 16 4.54 8.07 1.80
N LEU A 17 4.23 9.16 2.49
CA LEU A 17 2.90 9.78 2.48
C LEU A 17 2.41 10.10 1.06
N GLU A 18 3.32 10.49 0.18
CA GLU A 18 3.05 10.78 -1.22
C GLU A 18 2.75 9.51 -2.02
N GLU A 19 3.45 8.42 -1.72
CA GLU A 19 3.24 7.11 -2.35
C GLU A 19 1.91 6.49 -1.93
N GLU A 20 1.52 6.64 -0.66
CA GLU A 20 0.20 6.21 -0.18
C GLU A 20 -0.94 6.95 -0.89
N ARG A 21 -0.78 8.24 -1.17
CA ARG A 21 -1.78 9.00 -1.93
C ARG A 21 -1.98 8.43 -3.32
N VAL A 22 -0.90 8.05 -4.02
CA VAL A 22 -1.00 7.43 -5.34
C VAL A 22 -1.78 6.12 -5.29
N VAL A 23 -1.54 5.28 -4.26
CA VAL A 23 -2.30 4.04 -4.07
C VAL A 23 -3.78 4.33 -3.79
N VAL A 24 -4.08 5.33 -2.94
CA VAL A 24 -5.46 5.72 -2.64
C VAL A 24 -6.17 6.26 -3.88
N ASP A 25 -5.53 7.11 -4.66
CA ASP A 25 -6.10 7.68 -5.88
C ASP A 25 -6.39 6.57 -6.90
N PHE A 26 -5.46 5.62 -7.09
CA PHE A 26 -5.68 4.42 -7.90
C PHE A 26 -6.90 3.63 -7.43
N CYS A 27 -7.09 3.46 -6.12
CA CYS A 27 -8.25 2.78 -5.56
C CYS A 27 -9.56 3.50 -5.84
N LEU A 28 -9.56 4.83 -5.70
CA LEU A 28 -10.74 5.66 -5.96
C LEU A 28 -11.11 5.65 -7.45
N GLU A 29 -10.14 5.79 -8.35
CA GLU A 29 -10.36 5.74 -9.80
C GLU A 29 -10.88 4.38 -10.25
N SER A 30 -10.32 3.30 -9.73
CA SER A 30 -10.77 1.94 -10.02
C SER A 30 -12.20 1.70 -9.57
N ALA A 31 -12.57 2.21 -8.38
CA ALA A 31 -13.92 2.13 -7.85
C ALA A 31 -14.93 2.96 -8.67
N ASP A 32 -14.54 4.18 -9.09
CA ASP A 32 -15.36 5.06 -9.92
C ASP A 32 -15.67 4.43 -11.29
N GLN A 33 -14.69 3.71 -11.86
CA GLN A 33 -14.85 2.96 -13.11
C GLN A 33 -15.64 1.65 -12.95
N GLY A 34 -16.02 1.28 -11.72
CA GLY A 34 -16.76 0.05 -11.43
C GLY A 34 -15.91 -1.22 -11.49
N PHE A 35 -14.58 -1.11 -11.44
CA PHE A 35 -13.72 -2.27 -11.34
C PHE A 35 -13.73 -2.83 -9.91
N PRO A 36 -13.84 -4.16 -9.74
CA PRO A 36 -13.78 -4.76 -8.42
C PRO A 36 -12.37 -4.57 -7.84
N LEU A 37 -12.27 -3.76 -6.78
CA LEU A 37 -11.00 -3.55 -6.10
C LEU A 37 -10.65 -4.76 -5.25
N THR A 38 -9.66 -5.53 -5.68
CA THR A 38 -9.14 -6.64 -4.87
C THR A 38 -7.94 -6.18 -4.04
N HIS A 39 -7.71 -6.82 -2.89
CA HIS A 39 -6.49 -6.61 -2.11
C HIS A 39 -5.23 -6.83 -2.96
N SER A 40 -5.28 -7.78 -3.91
CA SER A 40 -4.19 -8.05 -4.85
C SER A 40 -3.89 -6.87 -5.80
N ASN A 41 -4.90 -6.12 -6.25
CA ASN A 41 -4.66 -4.93 -7.09
C ASN A 41 -4.01 -3.80 -6.29
N THR A 42 -4.47 -3.61 -5.06
CA THR A 42 -3.90 -2.58 -4.16
C THR A 42 -2.45 -2.95 -3.79
N TYR A 43 -2.20 -4.24 -3.53
CA TYR A 43 -0.85 -4.76 -3.34
C TYR A 43 0.04 -4.48 -4.55
N ALA A 44 -0.40 -4.86 -5.76
CA ALA A 44 0.39 -4.70 -6.97
C ALA A 44 0.73 -3.23 -7.26
N ALA A 45 -0.22 -2.31 -7.03
CA ALA A 45 0.03 -0.88 -7.16
C ALA A 45 1.09 -0.39 -6.17
N ALA A 46 0.98 -0.78 -4.90
CA ALA A 46 1.94 -0.40 -3.86
C ALA A 46 3.33 -1.05 -4.06
N ASP A 47 3.37 -2.31 -4.50
CA ASP A 47 4.58 -3.07 -4.81
C ASP A 47 5.32 -2.47 -6.02
N GLY A 48 4.59 -2.06 -7.07
CA GLY A 48 5.16 -1.35 -8.21
C GLY A 48 5.82 -0.02 -7.83
N ILE A 49 5.22 0.73 -6.90
CA ILE A 49 5.82 1.97 -6.38
C ILE A 49 7.12 1.66 -5.61
N LEU A 50 7.12 0.64 -4.75
CA LEU A 50 8.32 0.22 -4.02
C LEU A 50 9.41 -0.30 -4.95
N THR A 51 9.06 -1.09 -5.96
CA THR A 51 9.99 -1.57 -6.98
C THR A 51 10.61 -0.41 -7.75
N ALA A 52 9.82 0.60 -8.12
CA ALA A 52 10.33 1.78 -8.81
C ALA A 52 11.32 2.59 -7.96
N ARG A 53 11.13 2.63 -6.64
CA ARG A 53 11.98 3.40 -5.71
C ARG A 53 13.18 2.62 -5.17
N MET A 54 12.99 1.34 -4.82
CA MET A 54 13.96 0.50 -4.12
C MET A 54 14.60 -0.57 -5.01
N GLY A 55 14.07 -0.82 -6.21
CA GLY A 55 14.46 -1.93 -7.08
C GLY A 55 13.69 -3.22 -6.80
N GLU A 56 13.82 -4.22 -7.68
CA GLU A 56 13.07 -5.49 -7.64
C GLU A 56 13.37 -6.36 -6.40
N ASP A 57 14.47 -6.11 -5.70
CA ASP A 57 14.89 -6.88 -4.52
C ASP A 57 14.28 -6.37 -3.20
N HIS A 58 13.28 -5.49 -3.26
CA HIS A 58 12.66 -4.97 -2.04
C HIS A 58 11.86 -6.06 -1.31
N GLU A 59 11.83 -5.97 0.02
CA GLU A 59 11.03 -6.90 0.81
C GLU A 59 9.54 -6.78 0.42
N PRO A 60 8.77 -7.87 0.27
CA PRO A 60 7.36 -7.81 -0.11
C PRO A 60 6.51 -7.08 0.93
N LEU A 61 5.47 -6.36 0.50
CA LEU A 61 4.52 -5.75 1.44
C LEU A 61 3.90 -6.87 2.30
N GLY A 62 3.79 -6.64 3.61
CA GLY A 62 3.67 -7.72 4.60
C GLY A 62 2.60 -8.79 4.30
N HIS A 63 2.77 -9.99 4.84
CA HIS A 63 1.98 -11.19 4.49
C HIS A 63 0.43 -11.05 4.48
N ASN A 64 -0.14 -10.08 5.22
CA ASN A 64 -1.58 -9.85 5.28
C ASN A 64 -2.17 -9.20 4.03
N TRP A 65 -1.35 -8.81 3.05
CA TRP A 65 -1.84 -8.25 1.79
C TRP A 65 -2.17 -9.32 0.74
N VAL A 66 -1.63 -10.54 0.91
CA VAL A 66 -1.67 -11.61 -0.08
C VAL A 66 -2.69 -12.70 0.27
N ASN A 67 -3.44 -12.53 1.37
CA ASN A 67 -4.41 -13.48 1.91
C ASN A 67 -5.82 -12.88 1.94
#